data_AF-A0A350H4J0-F1
#
_entry.id   AF-A0A350H4J0-F1
#
_cell.length_a   1.000
_cell.length_b   1.000
_cell.length_c   1.000
_cell.angle_alpha   90.00
_cell.angle_beta   90.00
_cell.angle_gamma   90.00
#
_symmetry.space_group_name_H-M   'P 1'
#
loop_
_entity.id
_entity.type
_entity.pdbx_description
1 polymer ?
#
loop_
_entity_poly.entity_id
_entity_poly.type
_entity_poly.pdbx_seq_one_letter_code
_entity_poly.pdbx_strand_id
1 'polypeptide(L)'
;MDNQDIFKESLQSLIAYAKGNDFKLEIEDIKNSFKDFKDNETVINEICAYLESEGIKINNYEVKENVLSFVDVNEDKKNDTVYPETVTSNKEKKFVEMYLNELKELGEKTPEDIEKLAESYLNGDANAKDELITSCLSLVSIIAADYDNKGLTSGDVLSEGNMGLIEGVSTYVGGSFINHITNSIKKSIERAIEEECMIYSNNQDFTNKMNKLDELSKELTNDDKAPSTSALAKAMNLSEDEITIMLKEAMKALYKDEESEGK
;
A
#
# COMPACT_ATOMS: atom_id res chain seq x y z
N MET A 1 -18.48 24.96 -10.25
CA MET A 1 -18.43 23.53 -9.89
C MET A 1 -17.00 23.10 -10.06
N ASP A 2 -16.45 22.45 -9.05
CA ASP A 2 -15.09 21.92 -9.10
C ASP A 2 -15.04 20.77 -10.13
N ASN A 3 -13.91 20.59 -10.82
CA ASN A 3 -13.77 19.49 -11.79
C ASN A 3 -13.89 18.12 -11.10
N GLN A 4 -13.59 18.05 -9.80
CA GLN A 4 -13.79 16.85 -8.98
C GLN A 4 -15.26 16.52 -8.71
N ASP A 5 -16.12 17.53 -8.57
CA ASP A 5 -17.56 17.31 -8.32
C ASP A 5 -18.25 16.75 -9.57
N ILE A 6 -17.93 17.32 -10.74
CA ILE A 6 -18.44 16.86 -12.04
C ILE A 6 -17.99 15.42 -12.32
N PHE A 7 -16.73 15.09 -12.00
CA PHE A 7 -16.21 13.74 -12.16
C PHE A 7 -16.96 12.71 -11.32
N LYS A 8 -17.20 13.03 -10.04
CA LYS A 8 -17.95 12.15 -9.13
C LYS A 8 -19.40 11.96 -9.58
N GLU A 9 -20.07 13.02 -10.02
CA GLU A 9 -21.44 12.94 -10.54
C GLU A 9 -21.51 12.07 -11.81
N SER A 10 -20.55 12.22 -12.73
CA SER A 10 -20.46 11.37 -13.93
C SER A 10 -20.22 9.90 -13.61
N LEU A 11 -19.33 9.61 -12.65
CA LEU A 11 -19.03 8.24 -12.22
C LEU A 11 -20.24 7.57 -11.54
N GLN A 12 -20.93 8.30 -10.64
CA GLN A 12 -22.14 7.80 -9.99
C GLN A 12 -23.27 7.54 -10.99
N SER A 13 -23.40 8.42 -11.99
CA SER A 13 -24.38 8.25 -13.06
C SER A 13 -24.08 7.00 -13.90
N LEU A 14 -22.81 6.76 -14.21
CA LEU A 14 -22.36 5.58 -14.96
C LEU A 14 -22.56 4.28 -14.17
N ILE A 15 -22.31 4.27 -12.87
CA ILE A 15 -22.59 3.12 -11.98
C ILE A 15 -24.10 2.87 -11.89
N ALA A 16 -24.91 3.91 -11.78
CA ALA A 16 -26.37 3.78 -11.77
C ALA A 16 -26.89 3.21 -13.10
N TYR A 17 -26.31 3.64 -14.22
CA TYR A 17 -26.61 3.12 -15.55
C TYR A 17 -26.23 1.63 -15.67
N ALA A 18 -25.02 1.25 -15.21
CA ALA A 18 -24.58 -0.14 -15.18
C ALA A 18 -25.49 -1.04 -14.33
N LYS A 19 -25.91 -0.56 -13.15
CA LYS A 19 -26.86 -1.28 -12.27
C LYS A 19 -28.23 -1.49 -12.93
N GLY A 20 -28.65 -0.57 -13.80
CA GLY A 20 -29.86 -0.70 -14.61
C GLY A 20 -29.72 -1.66 -15.81
N ASN A 21 -28.49 -1.96 -16.23
CA ASN A 21 -28.17 -2.69 -17.45
C ASN A 21 -27.40 -3.99 -17.17
N ASP A 22 -27.87 -4.78 -16.18
CA ASP A 22 -27.32 -6.10 -15.82
C ASP A 22 -25.80 -6.07 -15.49
N PHE A 23 -25.34 -4.97 -14.88
CA PHE A 23 -23.93 -4.72 -14.54
C PHE A 23 -23.00 -4.84 -15.75
N LYS A 24 -23.45 -4.40 -16.92
CA LYS A 24 -22.67 -4.39 -18.17
C LYS A 24 -22.56 -2.97 -18.71
N LEU A 25 -21.37 -2.62 -19.18
CA LEU A 25 -21.08 -1.36 -19.87
C LEU A 25 -20.25 -1.63 -21.13
N GLU A 26 -20.37 -0.78 -22.13
CA GLU A 26 -19.44 -0.75 -23.25
C GLU A 26 -18.36 0.32 -23.02
N ILE A 27 -17.14 0.09 -23.50
CA ILE A 27 -16.06 1.09 -23.40
C ILE A 27 -16.46 2.45 -24.01
N GLU A 28 -17.34 2.44 -25.03
CA GLU A 28 -17.87 3.66 -25.64
C GLU A 28 -18.75 4.46 -24.69
N ASP A 29 -19.51 3.81 -23.79
CA ASP A 29 -20.32 4.49 -22.77
C ASP A 29 -19.44 5.28 -21.80
N ILE A 30 -18.29 4.70 -21.43
CA ILE A 30 -17.29 5.32 -20.56
C ILE A 30 -16.65 6.52 -21.27
N LYS A 31 -16.17 6.32 -22.50
CA LYS A 31 -15.57 7.38 -23.32
C LYS A 31 -16.53 8.53 -23.58
N ASN A 32 -17.80 8.24 -23.82
CA ASN A 32 -18.83 9.26 -24.02
C ASN A 32 -19.14 10.03 -22.73
N SER A 33 -19.20 9.35 -21.58
CA SER A 33 -19.50 9.96 -20.28
C SER A 33 -18.37 10.87 -19.78
N PHE A 34 -17.14 10.59 -20.19
CA PHE A 34 -15.95 11.33 -19.77
C PHE A 34 -15.29 12.13 -20.89
N LYS A 35 -16.00 12.37 -22.00
CA LYS A 35 -15.48 13.08 -23.20
C LYS A 35 -14.93 14.49 -22.91
N ASP A 36 -15.47 15.16 -21.89
CA ASP A 36 -15.05 16.51 -21.50
C ASP A 36 -13.79 16.52 -20.61
N PHE A 37 -13.43 15.37 -20.04
CA PHE A 37 -12.14 15.15 -19.41
C PHE A 37 -11.17 14.79 -20.54
N LYS A 38 -10.12 15.60 -20.75
CA LYS A 38 -9.09 15.40 -21.79
C LYS A 38 -8.84 13.91 -22.00
N ASP A 39 -9.01 13.43 -23.24
CA ASP A 39 -8.74 12.05 -23.70
C ASP A 39 -7.40 11.57 -23.14
N ASN A 40 -7.44 10.99 -21.95
CA ASN A 40 -6.31 10.39 -21.28
C ASN A 40 -6.71 8.94 -21.15
N GLU A 41 -6.17 8.09 -22.03
CA GLU A 41 -6.41 6.65 -22.01
C GLU A 41 -6.16 6.08 -20.61
N THR A 42 -5.23 6.67 -19.85
CA THR A 42 -4.96 6.36 -18.43
C THR A 42 -6.18 6.54 -17.53
N VAL A 43 -6.88 7.68 -17.62
CA VAL A 43 -8.05 7.97 -16.78
C VAL A 43 -9.21 7.05 -17.14
N ILE A 44 -9.38 6.74 -18.42
CA ILE A 44 -10.39 5.77 -18.87
C ILE A 44 -10.08 4.39 -18.31
N ASN A 45 -8.81 3.97 -18.31
CA ASN A 45 -8.38 2.69 -17.73
C ASN A 45 -8.61 2.62 -16.22
N GLU A 46 -8.33 3.70 -15.48
CA GLU A 46 -8.61 3.78 -14.04
C GLU A 46 -10.11 3.70 -13.73
N ILE A 47 -10.93 4.39 -14.53
CA ILE A 47 -12.40 4.30 -14.43
C ILE A 47 -12.85 2.87 -14.72
N CYS A 48 -12.30 2.23 -15.75
CA CYS A 48 -12.60 0.82 -16.06
C CYS A 48 -12.25 -0.10 -14.89
N ALA A 49 -11.04 0.01 -14.34
CA ALA A 49 -10.58 -0.80 -13.22
C ALA A 49 -11.45 -0.59 -11.96
N TYR A 50 -11.85 0.66 -11.68
CA TYR A 50 -12.76 0.95 -10.57
C TYR A 50 -14.14 0.33 -10.78
N LEU A 51 -14.72 0.45 -11.98
CA LEU A 51 -16.04 -0.14 -12.29
C LEU A 51 -16.00 -1.67 -12.23
N GLU A 52 -14.92 -2.30 -12.68
CA GLU A 52 -14.70 -3.76 -12.52
C GLU A 52 -14.63 -4.17 -11.05
N SER A 53 -13.95 -3.39 -10.20
CA SER A 53 -13.88 -3.64 -8.76
C SER A 53 -15.26 -3.54 -8.06
N GLU A 54 -16.18 -2.76 -8.61
CA GLU A 54 -17.57 -2.65 -8.18
C GLU A 54 -18.48 -3.74 -8.79
N GLY A 55 -17.91 -4.68 -9.54
CA GLY A 55 -18.59 -5.82 -10.14
C GLY A 55 -19.25 -5.55 -11.50
N ILE A 56 -18.88 -4.47 -12.19
CA ILE A 56 -19.42 -4.10 -13.51
C ILE A 56 -18.51 -4.66 -14.61
N LYS A 57 -19.09 -5.44 -15.55
CA LYS A 57 -18.38 -5.99 -16.71
C LYS A 57 -18.31 -4.99 -17.86
N ILE A 58 -17.13 -4.78 -18.42
CA ILE A 58 -16.90 -3.85 -19.53
C ILE A 58 -16.62 -4.64 -20.81
N ASN A 59 -17.49 -4.52 -21.82
CA ASN A 59 -17.36 -5.20 -23.10
C ASN A 59 -16.53 -4.36 -24.10
N ASN A 60 -15.82 -5.03 -25.02
CA ASN A 60 -14.91 -4.43 -26.03
C ASN A 60 -13.73 -3.63 -25.44
N TYR A 61 -13.34 -3.91 -24.20
CA TYR A 61 -12.07 -3.47 -23.66
C TYR A 61 -10.98 -4.52 -23.99
N GLU A 62 -10.43 -4.45 -25.20
CA GLU A 62 -9.19 -5.17 -25.52
C GLU A 62 -8.02 -4.38 -24.95
N VAL A 63 -7.43 -4.91 -23.88
CA VAL A 63 -6.11 -4.48 -23.40
C VAL A 63 -5.14 -4.69 -24.55
N LYS A 64 -4.65 -3.60 -25.16
CA LYS A 64 -3.57 -3.70 -26.14
C LYS A 64 -2.36 -4.29 -25.43
N GLU A 65 -1.93 -5.45 -25.91
CA GLU A 65 -0.75 -6.19 -25.47
C GLU A 65 0.47 -5.27 -25.36
N ASN A 66 0.81 -4.90 -24.13
CA ASN A 66 2.20 -4.75 -23.70
C ASN A 66 2.24 -4.71 -22.17
N VAL A 67 2.22 -5.88 -21.51
CA VAL A 67 2.33 -6.00 -20.04
C VAL A 67 3.60 -5.29 -19.51
N LEU A 68 4.61 -5.10 -20.36
CA LEU A 68 5.83 -4.34 -20.06
C LEU A 68 5.71 -2.81 -20.12
N SER A 69 4.64 -2.24 -20.69
CA SER A 69 4.44 -0.78 -20.75
C SER A 69 3.35 -0.24 -19.82
N PHE A 70 2.70 -1.10 -19.01
CA PHE A 70 1.75 -0.67 -17.98
C PHE A 70 2.42 -0.17 -16.70
N VAL A 71 3.73 -0.33 -16.59
CA VAL A 71 4.53 0.43 -15.62
C VAL A 71 4.86 1.78 -16.26
N ASP A 72 3.85 2.57 -16.58
CA ASP A 72 4.08 4.00 -16.80
C ASP A 72 4.32 4.62 -15.43
N VAL A 73 5.60 4.54 -15.05
CA VAL A 73 6.23 5.22 -13.93
C VAL A 73 5.99 6.71 -14.18
N ASN A 74 5.11 7.32 -13.38
CA ASN A 74 4.97 8.75 -13.06
C ASN A 74 3.49 9.18 -13.01
N GLU A 75 2.75 8.73 -11.99
CA GLU A 75 1.94 9.72 -11.29
C GLU A 75 2.83 10.37 -10.24
N ASP A 76 3.41 11.51 -10.61
CA ASP A 76 3.92 12.54 -9.70
C ASP A 76 2.79 13.01 -8.78
N LYS A 77 2.37 12.18 -7.83
CA LYS A 77 1.86 12.70 -6.56
C LYS A 77 3.08 13.19 -5.82
N LYS A 78 3.42 14.46 -6.05
CA LYS A 78 4.20 15.26 -5.11
C LYS A 78 3.42 15.32 -3.80
N ASN A 79 3.47 14.24 -3.04
CA ASN A 79 3.16 14.27 -1.63
C ASN A 79 4.48 14.56 -0.94
N ASP A 80 4.50 15.60 -0.10
CA ASP A 80 5.56 15.87 0.87
C ASP A 80 5.65 14.76 1.95
N THR A 81 5.28 13.52 1.61
CA THR A 81 5.35 12.37 2.51
C THR A 81 6.83 12.06 2.78
N VAL A 82 7.26 12.41 3.98
CA VAL A 82 8.58 12.05 4.48
C VAL A 82 8.54 10.56 4.82
N TYR A 83 9.16 9.74 3.97
CA TYR A 83 9.37 8.32 4.26
C TYR A 83 10.49 8.15 5.29
N PRO A 84 10.35 7.24 6.26
CA PRO A 84 11.45 6.90 7.15
C PRO A 84 12.63 6.32 6.35
N GLU A 85 13.86 6.63 6.78
CA GLU A 85 15.04 5.96 6.24
C GLU A 85 15.00 4.48 6.57
N THR A 86 15.19 3.64 5.56
CA THR A 86 15.18 2.20 5.69
C THR A 86 16.62 1.69 5.86
N VAL A 87 16.86 0.89 6.91
CA VAL A 87 18.17 0.27 7.15
C VAL A 87 18.11 -1.20 6.76
N THR A 88 18.45 -1.48 5.51
CA THR A 88 18.51 -2.86 5.00
C THR A 88 19.81 -3.55 5.43
N SER A 89 19.70 -4.67 6.13
CA SER A 89 20.87 -5.44 6.56
C SER A 89 21.56 -6.14 5.37
N ASN A 90 22.88 -6.36 5.45
CA ASN A 90 23.60 -7.15 4.42
C ASN A 90 23.06 -8.59 4.28
N LYS A 91 22.47 -9.13 5.36
CA LYS A 91 21.85 -10.44 5.36
C LYS A 91 20.57 -10.43 4.53
N GLU A 92 19.74 -9.42 4.71
CA GLU A 92 18.50 -9.23 3.97
C GLU A 92 18.74 -9.01 2.47
N LYS A 93 19.72 -8.16 2.11
CA LYS A 93 20.11 -7.97 0.70
C LYS A 93 20.44 -9.29 0.00
N LYS A 94 21.19 -10.18 0.67
CA LYS A 94 21.50 -11.52 0.15
C LYS A 94 20.27 -12.41 -0.01
N PHE A 95 19.29 -12.31 0.90
CA PHE A 95 18.05 -13.06 0.78
C PHE A 95 17.22 -12.58 -0.42
N VAL A 96 17.09 -11.27 -0.60
CA VAL A 96 16.41 -10.69 -1.75
C VAL A 96 17.10 -11.10 -3.06
N GLU A 97 18.43 -11.02 -3.13
CA GLU A 97 19.19 -11.48 -4.30
C GLU A 97 18.96 -12.97 -4.60
N MET A 98 18.94 -13.82 -3.57
CA MET A 98 18.69 -15.26 -3.72
C MET A 98 17.27 -15.51 -4.27
N TYR A 99 16.27 -14.86 -3.68
CA TYR A 99 14.88 -14.93 -4.12
C TYR A 99 14.72 -14.53 -5.59
N LEU A 100 15.27 -13.38 -5.99
CA LEU A 100 15.18 -12.91 -7.38
C LEU A 100 15.89 -13.84 -8.37
N ASN A 101 16.93 -14.56 -7.94
CA ASN A 101 17.58 -15.56 -8.77
C ASN A 101 16.73 -16.83 -8.92
N GLU A 102 16.09 -17.30 -7.84
CA GLU A 102 15.15 -18.42 -7.89
C GLU A 102 13.97 -18.12 -8.83
N LEU A 103 13.45 -16.88 -8.83
CA LEU A 103 12.39 -16.47 -9.77
C LEU A 103 12.81 -16.59 -11.24
N LYS A 104 14.06 -16.29 -11.57
CA LYS A 104 14.57 -16.43 -12.95
C LYS A 104 14.64 -17.89 -13.41
N GLU A 105 14.83 -18.82 -12.47
CA GLU A 105 14.91 -20.25 -12.77
C GLU A 105 13.53 -20.89 -12.98
N LEU A 106 12.47 -20.33 -12.39
CA LEU A 106 11.10 -20.84 -12.50
C LEU A 106 10.52 -20.69 -13.93
N GLY A 107 11.08 -19.80 -14.74
CA GLY A 107 10.61 -19.50 -16.09
C GLY A 107 9.35 -18.62 -16.09
N GLU A 108 9.27 -17.71 -17.05
CA GLU A 108 8.14 -16.79 -17.18
C GLU A 108 7.02 -17.42 -18.01
N LYS A 109 5.78 -17.35 -17.52
CA LYS A 109 4.59 -17.66 -18.33
C LYS A 109 4.16 -16.43 -19.10
N THR A 110 3.59 -16.63 -20.29
CA THR A 110 3.02 -15.51 -21.05
C THR A 110 1.75 -15.00 -20.35
N PRO A 111 1.38 -13.73 -20.58
CA PRO A 111 0.12 -13.19 -20.07
C PRO A 111 -1.10 -14.05 -20.44
N GLU A 112 -1.12 -14.61 -21.65
CA GLU A 112 -2.23 -15.43 -22.13
C GLU A 112 -2.30 -16.78 -21.41
N ASP A 113 -1.15 -17.36 -21.07
CA ASP A 113 -1.08 -18.60 -20.29
C ASP A 113 -1.55 -18.39 -18.85
N ILE A 114 -1.25 -17.21 -18.28
CA ILE A 114 -1.74 -16.81 -16.96
C ILE A 114 -3.26 -16.66 -16.96
N GLU A 115 -3.84 -16.00 -17.96
CA GLU A 115 -5.29 -15.82 -18.07
C GLU A 115 -6.02 -17.18 -18.22
N LYS A 116 -5.50 -18.10 -19.06
CA LYS A 116 -6.04 -19.47 -19.17
C LYS A 116 -5.97 -20.24 -17.85
N LEU A 117 -4.90 -20.06 -17.10
CA LEU A 117 -4.72 -20.71 -15.81
C LEU A 117 -5.70 -20.13 -14.77
N ALA A 118 -5.96 -18.82 -14.82
CA ALA A 118 -6.97 -18.15 -13.99
C ALA A 118 -8.39 -18.64 -14.31
N GLU A 119 -8.73 -18.84 -15.59
CA GLU A 119 -10.00 -19.47 -15.99
C GLU A 119 -10.12 -20.90 -15.43
N SER A 120 -9.03 -21.68 -15.49
CA SER A 120 -9.00 -23.06 -14.96
C SER A 120 -9.19 -23.08 -13.44
N TYR A 121 -8.58 -22.13 -12.73
CA TYR A 121 -8.78 -21.91 -11.30
C TYR A 121 -10.26 -21.60 -10.97
N LEU A 122 -10.91 -20.70 -11.71
CA LEU A 122 -12.33 -20.40 -11.52
C LEU A 122 -13.24 -21.59 -11.79
N ASN A 123 -12.84 -22.49 -12.68
CA ASN A 123 -13.56 -23.73 -12.98
C ASN A 123 -13.37 -24.82 -11.90
N GLY A 124 -12.64 -24.52 -10.82
CA GLY A 124 -12.51 -25.40 -9.65
C GLY A 124 -11.33 -26.36 -9.68
N ASP A 125 -10.31 -26.10 -10.51
CA ASP A 125 -9.06 -26.86 -10.44
C ASP A 125 -8.29 -26.49 -9.16
N ALA A 126 -8.22 -27.44 -8.23
CA ALA A 126 -7.55 -27.28 -6.95
C ALA A 126 -6.02 -27.07 -7.09
N ASN A 127 -5.40 -27.54 -8.16
CA ASN A 127 -3.96 -27.38 -8.39
C ASN A 127 -3.63 -26.07 -9.11
N ALA A 128 -4.61 -25.46 -9.79
CA ALA A 128 -4.40 -24.24 -10.55
C ALA A 128 -4.04 -23.04 -9.66
N LYS A 129 -4.49 -23.02 -8.39
CA LYS A 129 -4.20 -21.91 -7.46
C LYS A 129 -2.70 -21.73 -7.21
N ASP A 130 -2.01 -22.80 -6.85
CA ASP A 130 -0.57 -22.74 -6.49
C ASP A 130 0.27 -22.45 -7.74
N GLU A 131 -0.10 -23.03 -8.88
CA GLU A 131 0.57 -22.74 -10.16
C GLU A 131 0.36 -21.27 -10.57
N LEU A 132 -0.85 -20.73 -10.36
CA LEU A 132 -1.18 -19.34 -10.68
C LEU A 132 -0.41 -18.36 -9.82
N ILE A 133 -0.31 -18.61 -8.51
CA ILE A 133 0.51 -17.81 -7.59
C ILE A 133 1.98 -17.84 -8.04
N THR A 134 2.53 -19.03 -8.26
CA THR A 134 3.95 -19.19 -8.62
C THR A 134 4.29 -18.48 -9.94
N SER A 135 3.37 -18.53 -10.90
CA SER A 135 3.53 -17.90 -12.22
C SER A 135 3.54 -16.36 -12.18
N CYS A 136 3.02 -15.77 -11.10
CA CYS A 136 2.91 -14.33 -10.94
C CYS A 136 3.96 -13.72 -10.00
N LEU A 137 4.86 -14.52 -9.41
CA LEU A 137 5.89 -14.01 -8.49
C LEU A 137 6.86 -13.02 -9.17
N SER A 138 7.20 -13.23 -10.45
CA SER A 138 8.03 -12.29 -11.21
C SER A 138 7.33 -10.94 -11.39
N LEU A 139 6.02 -10.92 -11.60
CA LEU A 139 5.23 -9.68 -11.68
C LEU A 139 5.28 -8.91 -10.36
N VAL A 140 5.20 -9.59 -9.21
CA VAL A 140 5.37 -8.95 -7.90
C VAL A 140 6.71 -8.25 -7.81
N SER A 141 7.80 -8.91 -8.23
CA SER A 141 9.15 -8.31 -8.17
C SER A 141 9.29 -7.04 -9.02
N ILE A 142 8.60 -6.98 -10.16
CA ILE A 142 8.58 -5.81 -11.05
C ILE A 142 7.81 -4.67 -10.39
N ILE A 143 6.61 -4.94 -9.88
CA ILE A 143 5.78 -3.92 -9.21
C ILE A 143 6.48 -3.41 -7.94
N ALA A 144 7.05 -4.30 -7.14
CA ALA A 144 7.73 -3.98 -5.89
C ALA A 144 8.94 -3.05 -6.09
N ALA A 145 9.64 -3.14 -7.23
CA ALA A 145 10.80 -2.31 -7.51
C ALA A 145 10.47 -0.80 -7.48
N ASP A 146 9.24 -0.41 -7.83
CA ASP A 146 8.79 0.99 -7.81
C ASP A 146 8.54 1.53 -6.40
N TYR A 147 8.46 0.66 -5.39
CA TYR A 147 8.20 1.01 -4.00
C TYR A 147 9.44 0.89 -3.11
N ASP A 148 10.60 0.60 -3.70
CA ASP A 148 11.84 0.45 -2.95
C ASP A 148 12.22 1.72 -2.18
N ASN A 149 12.66 1.56 -0.94
CA ASN A 149 13.06 2.63 -0.03
C ASN A 149 11.96 3.69 0.27
N LYS A 150 10.68 3.36 0.09
CA LYS A 150 9.55 4.21 0.51
C LYS A 150 9.06 3.83 1.92
N GLY A 151 9.96 3.87 2.89
CA GLY A 151 9.65 3.57 4.30
C GLY A 151 9.64 2.08 4.67
N LEU A 152 9.71 1.18 3.69
CA LEU A 152 9.91 -0.26 3.89
C LEU A 152 11.19 -0.72 3.19
N THR A 153 11.81 -1.77 3.74
CA THR A 153 12.96 -2.42 3.10
C THR A 153 12.54 -3.18 1.83
N SER A 154 13.45 -3.42 0.89
CA SER A 154 13.11 -4.17 -0.34
C SER A 154 12.55 -5.57 -0.03
N GLY A 155 13.04 -6.23 1.03
CA GLY A 155 12.53 -7.52 1.48
C GLY A 155 11.09 -7.43 1.99
N ASP A 156 10.78 -6.38 2.75
CA ASP A 156 9.43 -6.14 3.26
C ASP A 156 8.46 -5.79 2.12
N VAL A 157 8.86 -4.90 1.20
CA VAL A 157 8.04 -4.55 0.01
C VAL A 157 7.71 -5.79 -0.83
N LEU A 158 8.69 -6.67 -1.07
CA LEU A 158 8.47 -7.93 -1.79
C LEU A 158 7.52 -8.86 -1.01
N SER A 159 7.68 -8.93 0.30
CA SER A 159 6.84 -9.78 1.16
C SER A 159 5.39 -9.31 1.16
N GLU A 160 5.15 -8.00 1.28
CA GLU A 160 3.82 -7.39 1.23
C GLU A 160 3.18 -7.52 -0.16
N GLY A 161 3.97 -7.40 -1.22
CA GLY A 161 3.52 -7.66 -2.58
C GLY A 161 3.10 -9.11 -2.80
N ASN A 162 3.87 -10.07 -2.26
CA ASN A 162 3.55 -11.49 -2.32
C ASN A 162 2.25 -11.81 -1.54
N MET A 163 2.05 -11.18 -0.39
CA MET A 163 0.80 -11.30 0.37
C MET A 163 -0.38 -10.73 -0.42
N GLY A 164 -0.21 -9.56 -1.06
CA GLY A 164 -1.20 -8.96 -1.94
C GLY A 164 -1.56 -9.84 -3.14
N LEU A 165 -0.59 -10.55 -3.72
CA LEU A 165 -0.84 -11.54 -4.77
C LEU A 165 -1.69 -12.71 -4.26
N ILE A 166 -1.33 -13.31 -3.11
CA ILE A 166 -2.06 -14.46 -2.55
C ILE A 166 -3.51 -14.08 -2.21
N GLU A 167 -3.71 -12.90 -1.63
CA GLU A 167 -5.04 -12.37 -1.35
C GLU A 167 -5.81 -12.06 -2.63
N GLY A 168 -5.15 -11.44 -3.61
CA GLY A 168 -5.71 -11.14 -4.93
C GLY A 168 -6.20 -12.40 -5.65
N VAL A 169 -5.41 -13.47 -5.68
CA VAL A 169 -5.82 -14.77 -6.25
C VAL A 169 -7.02 -15.35 -5.52
N SER A 170 -7.04 -15.24 -4.19
CA SER A 170 -8.13 -15.80 -3.37
C SER A 170 -9.45 -15.04 -3.51
N THR A 171 -9.39 -13.77 -3.94
CA THR A 171 -10.56 -12.89 -4.11
C THR A 171 -10.99 -12.71 -5.58
N TYR A 172 -10.25 -13.31 -6.51
CA TYR A 172 -10.55 -13.22 -7.94
C TYR A 172 -11.85 -13.95 -8.30
N VAL A 173 -12.73 -13.26 -9.03
CA VAL A 173 -14.07 -13.75 -9.42
C VAL A 173 -14.33 -13.72 -10.94
N GLY A 174 -13.33 -13.38 -11.76
CA GLY A 174 -13.43 -13.23 -13.21
C GLY A 174 -12.99 -11.84 -13.71
N GLY A 175 -12.94 -11.66 -15.04
CA GLY A 175 -12.39 -10.45 -15.68
C GLY A 175 -10.91 -10.60 -16.01
N SER A 176 -10.20 -9.51 -16.32
CA SER A 176 -8.74 -9.59 -16.54
C SER A 176 -8.04 -9.92 -15.24
N PHE A 177 -7.44 -11.11 -15.16
CA PHE A 177 -6.74 -11.56 -13.97
C PHE A 177 -5.50 -10.71 -13.69
N ILE A 178 -4.73 -10.37 -14.72
CA ILE A 178 -3.50 -9.58 -14.57
C ILE A 178 -3.79 -8.19 -14.00
N ASN A 179 -4.85 -7.54 -14.46
CA ASN A 179 -5.29 -6.24 -13.92
C ASN A 179 -5.65 -6.38 -12.42
N HIS A 180 -6.44 -7.39 -12.08
CA HIS A 180 -6.90 -7.64 -10.70
C HIS A 180 -5.73 -7.86 -9.73
N ILE A 181 -4.77 -8.73 -10.08
CA ILE A 181 -3.62 -8.99 -9.20
C ILE A 181 -2.67 -7.80 -9.13
N THR A 182 -2.50 -7.05 -10.22
CA THR A 182 -1.65 -5.84 -10.22
C THR A 182 -2.16 -4.83 -9.19
N ASN A 183 -3.48 -4.58 -9.18
CA ASN A 183 -4.11 -3.70 -8.20
C ASN A 183 -4.03 -4.25 -6.77
N SER A 184 -4.19 -5.56 -6.60
CA SER A 184 -4.09 -6.21 -5.29
C SER A 184 -2.68 -6.09 -4.70
N ILE A 185 -1.65 -6.30 -5.52
CA ILE A 185 -0.23 -6.16 -5.13
C ILE A 185 0.07 -4.71 -4.73
N LYS A 186 -0.25 -3.74 -5.60
CA LYS A 186 -0.03 -2.32 -5.34
C LYS A 186 -0.71 -1.87 -4.04
N LYS A 187 -1.99 -2.20 -3.88
CA LYS A 187 -2.76 -1.84 -2.69
C LYS A 187 -2.19 -2.43 -1.40
N SER A 188 -1.70 -3.66 -1.45
CA SER A 188 -1.08 -4.31 -0.29
C SER A 188 0.20 -3.59 0.13
N ILE A 189 1.09 -3.30 -0.83
CA ILE A 189 2.34 -2.57 -0.60
C ILE A 189 2.05 -1.15 -0.09
N GLU A 190 1.15 -0.42 -0.74
CA GLU A 190 0.78 0.96 -0.36
C GLU A 190 0.22 1.02 1.05
N ARG A 191 -0.67 0.09 1.41
CA ARG A 191 -1.21 0.00 2.78
C ARG A 191 -0.10 -0.21 3.80
N ALA A 192 0.84 -1.13 3.55
CA ALA A 192 1.93 -1.40 4.47
C ALA A 192 2.86 -0.19 4.63
N ILE A 193 3.15 0.53 3.54
CA ILE A 193 3.93 1.77 3.58
C ILE A 193 3.21 2.85 4.37
N GLU A 194 1.90 3.02 4.19
CA GLU A 194 1.09 3.99 4.93
C GLU A 194 1.09 3.68 6.43
N GLU A 195 0.95 2.40 6.80
CA GLU A 195 1.00 1.94 8.18
C GLU A 195 2.37 2.27 8.82
N GLU A 196 3.47 1.98 8.12
CA GLU A 196 4.82 2.27 8.62
C GLU A 196 5.09 3.77 8.73
N CYS A 197 4.65 4.56 7.73
CA CYS A 197 4.74 6.02 7.78
C CYS A 197 3.95 6.61 8.96
N MET A 198 2.76 6.05 9.24
CA MET A 198 1.93 6.47 10.37
C MET A 198 2.60 6.14 11.71
N ILE A 199 3.18 4.94 11.83
CA ILE A 199 3.95 4.53 13.01
C ILE A 199 5.13 5.48 13.23
N TYR A 200 5.92 5.74 12.19
CA TYR A 200 7.06 6.66 12.26
C TYR A 200 6.65 8.07 12.69
N SER A 201 5.59 8.63 12.10
CA SER A 201 5.09 9.97 12.43
C SER A 201 4.65 10.05 13.90
N ASN A 202 3.91 9.05 14.38
CA ASN A 202 3.48 8.97 15.79
C ASN A 202 4.69 8.91 16.74
N ASN A 203 5.74 8.16 16.37
CA ASN A 203 6.97 8.06 17.16
C ASN A 203 7.75 9.39 17.17
N GLN A 204 7.79 10.12 16.05
CA GLN A 204 8.41 11.43 15.99
C GLN A 204 7.68 12.44 16.89
N ASP A 205 6.35 12.47 16.81
CA ASP A 205 5.51 13.31 17.68
C ASP A 205 5.69 12.98 19.16
N PHE A 206 5.76 11.69 19.50
CA PHE A 206 6.03 11.24 20.86
C PHE A 206 7.41 11.70 21.34
N THR A 207 8.44 11.56 20.50
CA THR A 207 9.81 12.00 20.80
C THR A 207 9.88 13.52 21.02
N ASN A 208 9.22 14.30 20.16
CA ASN A 208 9.14 15.75 20.30
C ASN A 208 8.47 16.17 21.61
N LYS A 209 7.35 15.50 21.98
CA LYS A 209 6.68 15.72 23.27
C LYS A 209 7.60 15.34 24.43
N MET A 210 8.35 14.24 24.32
CA MET A 210 9.27 13.79 25.36
C MET A 210 10.44 14.76 25.57
N ASN A 211 11.02 15.28 24.50
CA ASN A 211 12.08 16.30 24.59
C ASN A 211 11.57 17.57 25.29
N LYS A 212 10.37 18.03 24.92
CA LYS A 212 9.73 19.17 25.57
C LYS A 212 9.39 18.91 27.04
N LEU A 213 8.97 17.69 27.38
CA LEU A 213 8.74 17.26 28.76
C LEU A 213 10.04 17.33 29.58
N ASP A 214 11.16 16.86 29.04
CA ASP A 214 12.47 16.89 29.71
C ASP A 214 12.96 18.33 29.94
N GLU A 215 12.83 19.21 28.94
CA GLU A 215 13.14 20.63 29.07
C GLU A 215 12.31 21.30 30.18
N LEU A 216 10.97 21.14 30.13
CA LEU A 216 10.08 21.69 31.15
C LEU A 216 10.32 21.08 32.54
N SER A 217 10.67 19.79 32.59
CA SER A 217 11.00 19.12 33.84
C SER A 217 12.23 19.75 34.50
N LYS A 218 13.27 20.05 33.71
CA LYS A 218 14.46 20.76 34.19
C LYS A 218 14.15 22.19 34.63
N GLU A 219 13.32 22.92 33.89
CA GLU A 219 12.92 24.29 34.24
C GLU A 219 12.09 24.37 35.52
N LEU A 220 11.20 23.40 35.75
CA LEU A 220 10.29 23.38 36.89
C LEU A 220 10.87 22.71 38.15
N THR A 221 12.07 22.14 38.04
CA THR A 221 12.79 21.54 39.17
C THR A 221 13.19 22.62 40.18
N ASN A 222 12.79 22.44 41.44
CA ASN A 222 13.11 23.37 42.54
C ASN A 222 13.67 22.58 43.73
N ASP A 223 14.74 23.09 44.37
CA ASP A 223 15.38 22.49 45.56
C ASP A 223 15.64 20.97 45.43
N ASP A 224 16.16 20.54 44.26
CA ASP A 224 16.42 19.12 43.90
C ASP A 224 15.18 18.20 43.94
N LYS A 225 13.97 18.78 43.91
CA LYS A 225 12.71 18.03 43.82
C LYS A 225 12.18 18.06 42.39
N ALA A 226 11.96 16.87 41.85
CA ALA A 226 11.30 16.70 40.56
C ALA A 226 9.89 17.36 40.56
N PRO A 227 9.48 17.98 39.45
CA PRO A 227 8.16 18.60 39.34
C PRO A 227 7.06 17.54 39.42
N SER A 228 5.93 17.92 40.01
CA SER A 228 4.76 17.04 40.06
C SER A 228 4.17 16.81 38.66
N THR A 229 3.53 15.66 38.45
CA THR A 229 2.79 15.32 37.22
C THR A 229 1.78 16.40 36.84
N SER A 230 1.08 16.96 37.84
CA SER A 230 0.11 18.04 37.66
C SER A 230 0.75 19.33 37.12
N ALA A 231 1.95 19.68 37.62
CA ALA A 231 2.68 20.85 37.14
C ALA A 231 3.14 20.68 35.69
N LEU A 232 3.67 19.50 35.34
CA LEU A 232 4.08 19.17 33.97
C LEU A 232 2.89 19.13 33.00
N ALA A 233 1.78 18.52 33.39
CA ALA A 233 0.54 18.46 32.61
C ALA A 233 0.03 19.85 32.25
N LYS A 234 0.01 20.76 33.23
CA LYS A 234 -0.38 22.15 33.02
C LYS A 234 0.59 22.90 32.09
N ALA A 235 1.89 22.68 32.22
CA ALA A 235 2.90 23.34 31.38
C ALA A 235 2.90 22.82 29.93
N MET A 236 2.59 21.54 29.73
CA MET A 236 2.51 20.91 28.40
C MET A 236 1.13 21.04 27.75
N ASN A 237 0.11 21.47 28.49
CA ASN A 237 -1.29 21.46 28.06
C ASN A 237 -1.77 20.04 27.67
N LEU A 238 -1.44 19.06 28.51
CA LEU A 238 -1.81 17.65 28.38
C LEU A 238 -2.50 17.17 29.66
N SER A 239 -3.14 16.02 29.61
CA SER A 239 -3.70 15.39 30.81
C SER A 239 -2.60 14.80 31.72
N GLU A 240 -2.87 14.69 33.03
CA GLU A 240 -1.94 14.02 33.95
C GLU A 240 -1.73 12.53 33.61
N ASP A 241 -2.76 11.89 33.03
CA ASP A 241 -2.69 10.51 32.57
C ASP A 241 -1.72 10.36 31.39
N GLU A 242 -1.76 11.26 30.41
CA GLU A 242 -0.82 11.27 29.28
C GLU A 242 0.63 11.48 29.74
N ILE A 243 0.87 12.42 30.66
CA ILE A 243 2.20 12.63 31.28
C ILE A 243 2.68 11.36 31.98
N THR A 244 1.78 10.71 32.72
CA THR A 244 2.10 9.46 33.43
C THR A 244 2.46 8.33 32.47
N ILE A 245 1.74 8.21 31.36
CA ILE A 245 2.05 7.22 30.31
C ILE A 245 3.40 7.51 29.69
N MET A 246 3.68 8.77 29.29
CA MET A 246 4.96 9.16 28.70
C MET A 246 6.14 8.86 29.65
N LEU A 247 6.02 9.20 30.93
CA LEU A 247 7.07 8.91 31.92
C LEU A 247 7.27 7.39 32.14
N LYS A 248 6.20 6.60 32.13
CA LYS A 248 6.29 5.14 32.24
C LYS A 248 6.98 4.52 31.04
N GLU A 249 6.66 4.97 29.83
CA GLU A 249 7.31 4.48 28.60
C GLU A 249 8.80 4.87 28.57
N ALA A 250 9.15 6.08 28.99
CA ALA A 250 10.54 6.51 29.13
C ALA A 250 11.32 5.63 30.14
N MET A 251 10.73 5.31 31.30
CA MET A 251 11.34 4.40 32.27
C MET A 251 11.55 3.00 31.68
N LYS A 252 10.56 2.45 30.97
CA LYS A 252 10.69 1.13 30.33
C LYS A 252 11.83 1.07 29.31
N ALA A 253 12.06 2.15 28.56
CA ALA A 253 13.18 2.23 27.63
C ALA A 253 14.53 2.14 28.36
N LEU A 254 14.69 2.90 29.45
CA LEU A 254 15.91 2.86 30.29
C LEU A 254 16.17 1.46 30.89
N TYR A 255 15.12 0.77 31.35
CA TYR A 255 15.25 -0.59 31.88
C TYR A 255 15.63 -1.64 30.82
N LYS A 256 15.23 -1.45 29.55
CA LYS A 256 15.59 -2.36 28.46
C LYS A 256 17.07 -2.24 28.08
N ASP A 257 17.62 -1.03 28.12
CA ASP A 257 19.03 -0.80 27.78
C ASP A 257 19.97 -1.44 28.82
N GLU A 258 19.63 -1.39 30.12
CA GLU A 258 20.41 -2.01 31.20
C GLU A 258 20.51 -3.55 31.09
N GLU A 259 19.48 -4.23 30.56
CA GLU A 259 19.54 -5.69 30.32
C GLU A 259 20.39 -6.06 29.08
N SER A 260 20.54 -5.13 28.13
CA SER A 260 21.32 -5.35 26.90
C SER A 260 22.83 -5.09 27.07
N GLU A 261 23.23 -4.23 28.01
CA GLU A 261 24.64 -3.98 28.35
C GLU A 261 25.23 -5.01 29.34
N GLY A 262 24.39 -5.87 29.93
CA GLY A 262 24.77 -6.88 30.92
C GLY A 262 25.16 -8.27 30.37
N LYS A 263 25.36 -8.43 29.06
CA LYS A 263 25.73 -9.71 28.42
C LYS A 263 27.01 -9.65 27.59
#